data_AF-A0A261KVS9-F1
#
_entry.id   AF-A0A261KVS9-F1
#
_cell.length_a   1.000
_cell.length_b   1.000
_cell.length_c   1.000
_cell.angle_alpha   90.00
_cell.angle_beta   90.00
_cell.angle_gamma   90.00
#
_symmetry.space_group_name_H-M   'P 1'
#
loop_
_entity.id
_entity.type
_entity.pdbx_description
1 polymer ?
#
loop_
_entity_poly.entity_id
_entity_poly.type
_entity_poly.pdbx_seq_one_letter_code
_entity_poly.pdbx_strand_id
1 'polypeptide(L)'
;MPLSRASGILLHPTSFPSRFGIGDLGQEAYNFVNFLKDSGQQIWQVLPLGPTGFGNSPYLSYSAMAGNPLLISPDKLKDKGLLSEDDLSNLPEFPSDRVNFDLVAQIKGSMLKTAYQNFQKNASEEEQEAFEELCTSKAFWLDDYASFMALKEAHEGASWHTWDEDIASRQPAVLAEWQERLADEIQYHKFLQFEFFEQWDELKNYANEQGIKIFGDVPIYVAHDSADVWAHPEIFCLDTETGEPSLMAGVPPDYFSETGQLWGNPVYQWDILEQENFLWWVQRIQSMLNKVDWIRIDHFRG
;
A
#
# COMPACT_ATOMS: atom_id res chain seq x y z
N MET A 1 -18.56 -18.86 -9.01
CA MET A 1 -19.77 -18.01 -8.96
C MET A 1 -20.27 -17.79 -10.38
N PRO A 2 -21.55 -18.02 -10.70
CA PRO A 2 -22.08 -17.60 -11.99
C PRO A 2 -22.10 -16.06 -12.02
N LEU A 3 -21.26 -15.46 -12.85
CA LEU A 3 -21.26 -14.01 -13.08
C LEU A 3 -22.40 -13.67 -14.04
N SER A 4 -23.29 -12.75 -13.63
CA SER A 4 -24.23 -12.14 -14.56
C SER A 4 -23.47 -11.24 -15.54
N ARG A 5 -24.06 -10.96 -16.71
CA ARG A 5 -23.46 -10.04 -17.67
C ARG A 5 -23.35 -8.65 -17.04
N ALA A 6 -22.13 -8.16 -16.90
CA ALA A 6 -21.80 -6.86 -16.32
C ALA A 6 -20.74 -6.15 -17.17
N SER A 7 -20.60 -4.84 -16.98
CA SER A 7 -19.52 -4.03 -17.54
C SER A 7 -18.90 -3.14 -16.48
N GLY A 8 -17.69 -2.65 -16.74
CA GLY A 8 -16.96 -1.81 -15.83
C GLY A 8 -15.88 -0.99 -16.49
N ILE A 9 -15.22 -0.16 -15.67
CA ILE A 9 -14.13 0.72 -16.10
C ILE A 9 -12.89 0.42 -15.26
N LEU A 10 -11.74 0.32 -15.92
CA LEU A 10 -10.42 0.33 -15.30
C LEU A 10 -9.95 1.78 -15.15
N LEU A 11 -9.82 2.24 -13.90
CA LEU A 11 -9.26 3.55 -13.59
C LEU A 11 -8.63 3.50 -12.20
N HIS A 12 -7.32 3.74 -12.10
CA HIS A 12 -6.64 3.73 -10.81
C HIS A 12 -6.86 5.07 -10.07
N PRO A 13 -7.00 5.09 -8.73
CA PRO A 13 -7.31 6.32 -7.99
C PRO A 13 -6.33 7.47 -8.22
N THR A 14 -5.05 7.19 -8.51
CA THR A 14 -4.05 8.22 -8.83
C THR A 14 -4.42 9.07 -10.06
N SER A 15 -5.32 8.57 -10.91
CA SER A 15 -5.76 9.22 -12.15
C SER A 15 -6.98 10.13 -11.97
N PHE A 16 -7.54 10.22 -10.76
CA PHE A 16 -8.60 11.19 -10.49
C PHE A 16 -8.08 12.63 -10.56
N PRO A 17 -8.90 13.58 -11.02
CA PRO A 17 -8.51 14.97 -11.19
C PRO A 17 -8.51 15.77 -9.87
N SER A 18 -7.87 15.24 -8.82
CA SER A 18 -7.78 15.91 -7.51
C SER A 18 -6.80 17.08 -7.52
N ARG A 19 -7.03 18.07 -6.66
CA ARG A 19 -6.26 19.34 -6.62
C ARG A 19 -4.85 19.24 -6.05
N PHE A 20 -4.44 18.07 -5.53
CA PHE A 20 -3.19 17.87 -4.81
C PHE A 20 -2.11 17.16 -5.65
N GLY A 21 -2.18 17.29 -6.98
CA GLY A 21 -1.18 16.77 -7.94
C GLY A 21 -1.24 15.27 -8.23
N ILE A 22 -2.05 14.52 -7.47
CA ILE A 22 -2.38 13.11 -7.68
C ILE A 22 -3.84 12.90 -7.29
N GLY A 23 -4.54 12.01 -7.98
CA GLY A 23 -5.86 11.56 -7.55
C GLY A 23 -5.82 10.87 -6.18
N ASP A 24 -6.87 11.05 -5.39
CA ASP A 24 -6.97 10.59 -4.01
C ASP A 24 -8.36 10.02 -3.68
N LEU A 25 -8.56 9.60 -2.43
CA LEU A 25 -9.82 9.01 -1.95
C LEU A 25 -10.85 10.07 -1.51
N GLY A 26 -10.75 11.27 -2.06
CA GLY A 26 -11.65 12.40 -1.80
C GLY A 26 -12.81 12.49 -2.77
N GLN A 27 -13.40 13.69 -2.89
CA GLN A 27 -14.64 13.94 -3.64
C GLN A 27 -14.63 13.40 -5.08
N GLU A 28 -13.50 13.49 -5.79
CA GLU A 28 -13.41 13.01 -7.18
C GLU A 28 -13.58 11.49 -7.30
N ALA A 29 -13.20 10.71 -6.29
CA ALA A 29 -13.47 9.28 -6.25
C ALA A 29 -14.97 8.99 -6.12
N TYR A 30 -15.70 9.74 -5.29
CA TYR A 30 -17.16 9.61 -5.15
C TYR A 30 -17.89 10.09 -6.40
N ASN A 31 -17.42 11.16 -7.04
CA ASN A 31 -17.92 11.62 -8.35
C ASN A 31 -17.77 10.53 -9.41
N PHE A 32 -16.63 9.81 -9.41
CA PHE A 32 -16.41 8.69 -10.32
C PHE A 32 -17.35 7.51 -10.04
N VAL A 33 -17.60 7.17 -8.77
CA VAL A 33 -18.60 6.15 -8.41
C VAL A 33 -20.00 6.55 -8.89
N ASN A 34 -20.39 7.82 -8.73
CA ASN A 34 -21.65 8.34 -9.26
C ASN A 34 -21.72 8.22 -10.78
N PHE A 35 -20.63 8.57 -11.48
CA PHE A 35 -20.53 8.39 -12.92
C PHE A 35 -20.69 6.91 -13.34
N LEU A 36 -20.07 5.97 -12.63
CA LEU A 36 -20.23 4.54 -12.89
C LEU A 36 -21.68 4.10 -12.76
N LYS A 37 -22.35 4.52 -11.68
CA LYS A 37 -23.76 4.24 -11.46
C LYS A 37 -24.64 4.82 -12.57
N ASP A 38 -24.47 6.10 -12.88
CA ASP A 38 -25.30 6.82 -13.86
C ASP A 38 -25.09 6.30 -15.29
N SER A 39 -23.91 5.75 -15.58
CA SER A 39 -23.59 5.10 -16.86
C SER A 39 -23.90 3.59 -16.89
N GLY A 40 -24.54 3.05 -15.84
CA GLY A 40 -24.95 1.65 -15.75
C GLY A 40 -23.79 0.64 -15.64
N GLN A 41 -22.60 1.10 -15.27
CA GLN A 41 -21.48 0.22 -14.94
C GLN A 41 -21.72 -0.46 -13.59
N GLN A 42 -21.11 -1.62 -13.40
CA GLN A 42 -21.26 -2.41 -12.17
C GLN A 42 -19.91 -2.80 -11.57
N ILE A 43 -18.81 -2.56 -12.29
CA ILE A 43 -17.47 -2.95 -11.88
C ILE A 43 -16.53 -1.75 -12.01
N TRP A 44 -15.76 -1.49 -10.97
CA TRP A 44 -14.62 -0.59 -10.98
C TRP A 44 -13.34 -1.39 -10.80
N GLN A 45 -12.50 -1.48 -11.83
CA GLN A 45 -11.21 -2.12 -11.71
C GLN A 45 -10.12 -1.13 -11.32
N VAL A 46 -9.27 -1.52 -10.37
CA VAL A 46 -8.10 -0.76 -9.92
C VAL A 46 -6.82 -1.58 -10.06
N LEU A 47 -5.69 -0.90 -10.23
CA LEU A 47 -4.36 -1.47 -10.04
C LEU A 47 -4.08 -1.71 -8.54
N PRO A 48 -2.98 -2.38 -8.15
CA PRO A 48 -2.62 -2.55 -6.75
C PRO A 48 -2.58 -1.23 -5.98
N LEU A 49 -3.05 -1.23 -4.74
CA LEU A 49 -3.24 -0.01 -3.92
C LEU A 49 -2.12 0.22 -2.89
N GLY A 50 -1.03 -0.53 -3.00
CA GLY A 50 0.08 -0.49 -2.03
C GLY A 50 1.02 0.70 -2.20
N PRO A 51 1.81 1.03 -1.17
CA PRO A 51 2.82 2.08 -1.22
C PRO A 51 3.90 1.74 -2.26
N THR A 52 4.07 2.60 -3.25
CA THR A 52 4.96 2.35 -4.39
C THR A 52 6.42 2.61 -4.06
N GLY A 53 7.30 1.69 -4.47
CA GLY A 53 8.75 1.86 -4.42
C GLY A 53 9.31 2.45 -5.73
N PHE A 54 10.46 1.91 -6.16
CA PHE A 54 11.18 2.40 -7.33
C PHE A 54 10.30 2.48 -8.59
N GLY A 55 10.40 3.60 -9.30
CA GLY A 55 9.65 3.84 -10.54
C GLY A 55 8.16 4.11 -10.35
N ASN A 56 7.68 4.25 -9.11
CA ASN A 56 6.26 4.50 -8.77
C ASN A 56 5.30 3.42 -9.30
N SER A 57 5.81 2.20 -9.52
CA SER A 57 5.01 1.08 -10.03
C SER A 57 4.15 0.49 -8.91
N PRO A 58 2.82 0.39 -9.09
CA PRO A 58 1.94 -0.33 -8.16
C PRO A 58 2.32 -1.81 -7.97
N TYR A 59 3.07 -2.39 -8.91
CA TYR A 59 3.50 -3.80 -8.87
C TYR A 59 4.81 -3.99 -8.09
N LEU A 60 5.47 -2.90 -7.67
CA LEU A 60 6.68 -2.91 -6.83
C LEU A 60 6.39 -2.13 -5.55
N SER A 61 5.59 -2.76 -4.68
CA SER A 61 5.13 -2.16 -3.42
C SER A 61 6.04 -2.51 -2.25
N TYR A 62 6.20 -1.58 -1.29
CA TYR A 62 6.89 -1.84 -0.02
C TYR A 62 6.14 -2.79 0.91
N SER A 63 4.87 -3.10 0.61
CA SER A 63 4.11 -4.14 1.29
C SER A 63 3.01 -4.71 0.40
N ALA A 64 2.77 -6.01 0.50
CA ALA A 64 1.66 -6.68 -0.16
C ALA A 64 0.28 -6.37 0.47
N MET A 65 0.26 -5.80 1.69
CA MET A 65 -0.97 -5.64 2.48
C MET A 65 -1.35 -4.17 2.73
N ALA A 66 -0.36 -3.29 2.86
CA ALA A 66 -0.52 -1.86 3.13
C ALA A 66 -1.27 -1.10 2.01
N GLY A 67 -1.77 0.08 2.35
CA GLY A 67 -2.30 1.07 1.43
C GLY A 67 -1.35 2.23 1.17
N ASN A 68 -1.44 2.81 -0.01
CA ASN A 68 -0.58 3.91 -0.46
C ASN A 68 -0.95 5.23 0.24
N PRO A 69 -0.06 5.82 1.07
CA PRO A 69 -0.35 7.08 1.75
C PRO A 69 -0.60 8.26 0.80
N LEU A 70 -0.10 8.21 -0.45
CA LEU A 70 -0.35 9.27 -1.43
C LEU A 70 -1.82 9.31 -1.89
N LEU A 71 -2.60 8.26 -1.64
CA LEU A 71 -4.03 8.23 -1.95
C LEU A 71 -4.90 8.85 -0.84
N ILE A 72 -4.35 9.09 0.36
CA ILE A 72 -5.09 9.75 1.44
C ILE A 72 -5.49 11.15 0.99
N SER A 73 -6.76 11.50 1.11
CA SER A 73 -7.29 12.81 0.73
C SER A 73 -7.04 13.85 1.82
N PRO A 74 -6.28 14.94 1.53
CA PRO A 74 -6.09 16.04 2.47
C PRO A 74 -7.41 16.77 2.81
N ASP A 75 -8.36 16.80 1.89
CA ASP A 75 -9.68 17.40 2.14
C ASP A 75 -10.44 16.63 3.23
N LYS A 76 -10.42 15.29 3.21
CA LYS A 76 -11.03 14.48 4.27
C LYS A 76 -10.32 14.65 5.62
N LEU A 77 -9.00 14.83 5.64
CA LEU A 77 -8.25 15.13 6.87
C LEU A 77 -8.64 16.51 7.44
N LYS A 78 -8.93 17.49 6.58
CA LYS A 78 -9.48 18.78 7.00
C LYS A 78 -10.89 18.64 7.56
N ASP A 79 -11.76 17.83 6.95
CA ASP A 79 -13.11 17.59 7.45
C ASP A 79 -13.10 16.93 8.85
N LYS A 80 -12.08 16.10 9.14
CA LYS A 80 -11.79 15.56 10.49
C LYS A 80 -11.14 16.56 11.46
N GLY A 81 -10.84 17.79 11.01
CA GLY A 81 -10.15 18.79 11.82
C GLY A 81 -8.65 18.51 12.07
N LEU A 82 -8.07 17.54 11.36
CA LEU A 82 -6.63 17.22 11.42
C LEU A 82 -5.79 18.17 10.56
N LEU A 83 -6.39 18.81 9.56
CA LEU A 83 -5.81 19.88 8.77
C LEU A 83 -6.70 21.12 8.80
N SER A 84 -6.08 22.30 8.70
CA SER A 84 -6.76 23.58 8.53
C SER A 84 -6.86 23.97 7.06
N GLU A 85 -7.64 25.01 6.74
CA GLU A 85 -7.62 25.59 5.38
C GLU A 85 -6.24 26.13 5.00
N ASP A 86 -5.51 26.67 5.99
CA ASP A 86 -4.16 27.22 5.77
C ASP A 86 -3.17 26.11 5.42
N ASP A 87 -3.31 24.91 6.00
CA ASP A 87 -2.47 23.75 5.65
C ASP A 87 -2.72 23.26 4.21
N LEU A 88 -3.91 23.51 3.66
CA LEU A 88 -4.27 23.21 2.27
C LEU A 88 -4.02 24.39 1.32
N SER A 89 -3.61 25.54 1.85
CA SER A 89 -3.30 26.75 1.08
C SER A 89 -1.88 26.69 0.51
N ASN A 90 -1.56 27.59 -0.43
CA ASN A 90 -0.21 27.70 -1.03
C ASN A 90 0.30 26.44 -1.76
N LEU A 91 -0.60 25.70 -2.39
CA LEU A 91 -0.22 24.59 -3.27
C LEU A 91 0.63 25.10 -4.45
N PRO A 92 1.70 24.38 -4.84
CA PRO A 92 2.41 24.67 -6.09
C PRO A 92 1.50 24.38 -7.29
N GLU A 93 1.90 24.87 -8.46
CA GLU A 93 1.25 24.46 -9.71
C GLU A 93 1.63 23.00 -10.03
N PHE A 94 0.62 22.14 -10.18
CA PHE A 94 0.80 20.76 -10.59
C PHE A 94 0.50 20.60 -12.09
N PRO A 95 1.23 19.72 -12.81
CA PRO A 95 0.82 19.32 -14.14
C PRO A 95 -0.58 18.70 -14.14
N SER A 96 -1.43 19.09 -15.07
CA SER A 96 -2.81 18.56 -15.17
C SER A 96 -2.93 17.26 -15.96
N ASP A 97 -1.88 16.88 -16.70
CA ASP A 97 -1.87 15.73 -17.61
C ASP A 97 -1.09 14.52 -17.07
N ARG A 98 -0.37 14.67 -15.95
CA ARG A 98 0.50 13.64 -15.36
C ARG A 98 0.75 13.91 -13.88
N VAL A 99 1.08 12.84 -13.15
CA VAL A 99 1.51 12.94 -11.75
C VAL A 99 3.02 13.25 -11.70
N ASN A 100 3.41 14.28 -10.95
CA ASN A 100 4.80 14.49 -10.54
C ASN A 100 4.98 13.90 -9.13
N PHE A 101 5.39 12.63 -9.06
CA PHE A 101 5.45 11.86 -7.82
C PHE A 101 6.38 12.47 -6.76
N ASP A 102 7.54 12.99 -7.14
CA ASP A 102 8.49 13.61 -6.19
C ASP A 102 7.88 14.83 -5.51
N LEU A 103 7.26 15.71 -6.30
CA LEU A 103 6.60 16.91 -5.79
C LEU A 103 5.39 16.54 -4.91
N VAL A 104 4.59 15.56 -5.35
CA VAL A 104 3.42 15.09 -4.59
C VAL A 104 3.84 14.46 -3.27
N ALA A 105 4.87 13.62 -3.25
CA ALA A 105 5.38 12.99 -2.03
C ALA A 105 5.87 14.04 -1.02
N GLN A 106 6.57 15.08 -1.48
CA GLN A 106 7.00 16.17 -0.63
C GLN A 106 5.80 16.94 -0.04
N ILE A 107 4.87 17.38 -0.88
CA ILE A 107 3.74 18.20 -0.45
C ILE A 107 2.78 17.40 0.43
N LYS A 108 2.29 16.25 -0.03
CA LYS A 108 1.39 15.41 0.78
C LYS A 108 2.08 14.87 2.02
N GLY A 109 3.38 14.55 1.95
CA GLY A 109 4.16 14.14 3.12
C GLY A 109 4.15 15.19 4.24
N SER A 110 4.34 16.48 3.91
CA SER A 110 4.23 17.55 4.91
C SER A 110 2.84 17.67 5.52
N MET A 111 1.78 17.58 4.70
CA MET A 111 0.39 17.62 5.19
C MET A 111 0.08 16.44 6.10
N LEU A 112 0.48 15.23 5.71
CA LEU A 112 0.27 14.03 6.50
C LEU A 112 1.00 14.08 7.85
N LYS A 113 2.21 14.67 7.90
CA LYS A 113 2.94 14.91 9.16
C LYS A 113 2.19 15.90 10.06
N THR A 114 1.67 17.00 9.50
CA THR A 114 0.83 17.94 10.27
C THR A 114 -0.43 17.26 10.80
N ALA A 115 -1.11 16.47 9.97
CA ALA A 115 -2.31 15.73 10.37
C ALA A 115 -2.01 14.76 11.54
N TYR A 116 -0.90 14.04 11.49
CA TYR A 116 -0.47 13.17 12.58
C TYR A 116 -0.19 13.94 13.89
N GLN A 117 0.53 15.06 13.80
CA GLN A 117 0.80 15.89 14.99
C GLN A 117 -0.48 16.46 15.62
N ASN A 118 -1.49 16.76 14.80
CA ASN A 118 -2.79 17.21 15.28
C ASN A 118 -3.61 16.05 15.86
N PHE A 119 -3.54 14.86 15.25
CA PHE A 119 -4.15 13.64 15.79
C PHE A 119 -3.60 13.32 17.19
N GLN A 120 -2.28 13.31 17.35
CA GLN A 120 -1.64 13.06 18.66
C GLN A 120 -2.11 14.03 19.77
N LYS A 121 -2.43 15.28 19.41
CA LYS A 121 -2.81 16.32 20.39
C LYS A 121 -4.30 16.39 20.65
N ASN A 122 -5.11 16.13 19.62
CA ASN A 122 -6.52 16.52 19.60
C ASN A 122 -7.47 15.36 19.31
N ALA A 123 -6.97 14.15 19.00
CA ALA A 123 -7.83 13.00 18.76
C ALA A 123 -8.73 12.73 19.97
N SER A 124 -10.01 12.57 19.70
CA SER A 124 -11.00 12.14 20.69
C SER A 124 -10.71 10.72 21.19
N GLU A 125 -11.32 10.35 22.32
CA GLU A 125 -11.20 8.98 22.85
C GLU A 125 -11.69 7.94 21.83
N GLU A 126 -12.78 8.23 21.10
CA GLU A 126 -13.32 7.36 20.05
C GLU A 126 -12.32 7.17 18.89
N GLU A 127 -11.65 8.23 18.45
CA GLU A 127 -10.63 8.15 17.39
C GLU A 127 -9.39 7.38 17.84
N GLN A 128 -8.98 7.52 19.11
CA GLN A 128 -7.87 6.76 19.67
C GLN A 128 -8.22 5.28 19.79
N GLU A 129 -9.43 4.94 20.25
CA GLU A 129 -9.91 3.55 20.31
C GLU A 129 -9.97 2.91 18.91
N ALA A 130 -10.50 3.63 17.91
CA ALA A 130 -10.53 3.15 16.53
C ALA A 130 -9.13 2.92 15.94
N PHE A 131 -8.19 3.81 16.25
CA PHE A 131 -6.79 3.66 15.86
C PHE A 131 -6.14 2.44 16.51
N GLU A 132 -6.35 2.22 17.80
CA GLU A 132 -5.85 1.05 18.54
C GLU A 132 -6.48 -0.26 18.04
N GLU A 133 -7.77 -0.26 17.71
CA GLU A 133 -8.47 -1.40 17.13
C GLU A 133 -7.89 -1.77 15.76
N LEU A 134 -7.63 -0.77 14.90
CA LEU A 134 -6.96 -1.01 13.62
C LEU A 134 -5.55 -1.58 13.83
N CYS A 135 -4.79 -1.02 14.76
CA CYS A 135 -3.46 -1.51 15.08
C CYS A 135 -3.48 -2.97 15.53
N THR A 136 -4.41 -3.32 16.41
CA THR A 136 -4.55 -4.67 16.96
C THR A 136 -5.03 -5.66 15.91
N SER A 137 -6.07 -5.31 15.14
CA SER A 137 -6.66 -6.20 14.13
C SER A 137 -5.75 -6.47 12.94
N LYS A 138 -4.79 -5.58 12.67
CA LYS A 138 -3.85 -5.67 11.55
C LYS A 138 -2.40 -5.92 11.99
N ALA A 139 -2.15 -6.14 13.28
CA ALA A 139 -0.81 -6.27 13.87
C ALA A 139 0.10 -7.25 13.12
N PHE A 140 -0.47 -8.36 12.63
CA PHE A 140 0.27 -9.43 11.94
C PHE A 140 1.04 -8.99 10.68
N TRP A 141 0.73 -7.82 10.12
CA TRP A 141 1.52 -7.22 9.03
C TRP A 141 1.85 -5.75 9.29
N LEU A 142 1.00 -5.03 10.03
CA LEU A 142 1.13 -3.60 10.24
C LEU A 142 2.34 -3.26 11.11
N ASP A 143 2.65 -4.08 12.12
CA ASP A 143 3.80 -3.84 13.00
C ASP A 143 5.12 -3.95 12.24
N ASP A 144 5.25 -4.97 11.40
CA ASP A 144 6.41 -5.16 10.54
C ASP A 144 6.50 -4.08 9.45
N TYR A 145 5.39 -3.74 8.81
CA TYR A 145 5.36 -2.66 7.82
C TYR A 145 5.77 -1.30 8.40
N ALA A 146 5.20 -0.93 9.55
CA ALA A 146 5.51 0.35 10.18
C ALA A 146 6.96 0.42 10.66
N SER A 147 7.48 -0.68 11.23
CA SER A 147 8.90 -0.79 11.61
C SER A 147 9.82 -0.71 10.39
N PHE A 148 9.49 -1.43 9.31
CA PHE A 148 10.25 -1.41 8.05
C PHE A 148 10.33 -0.01 7.47
N MET A 149 9.21 0.71 7.38
CA MET A 149 9.18 2.06 6.81
C MET A 149 9.96 3.06 7.68
N ALA A 150 9.83 3.00 9.01
CA ALA A 150 10.58 3.86 9.91
C ALA A 150 12.10 3.61 9.82
N LEU A 151 12.52 2.33 9.78
CA LEU A 151 13.92 1.96 9.57
C LEU A 151 14.42 2.42 8.21
N LYS A 152 13.61 2.27 7.16
CA LYS A 152 13.94 2.73 5.81
C LYS A 152 14.17 4.23 5.76
N GLU A 153 13.33 5.03 6.41
CA GLU A 153 13.53 6.48 6.54
C GLU A 153 14.79 6.82 7.34
N ALA A 154 15.03 6.13 8.45
CA ALA A 154 16.23 6.31 9.28
C ALA A 154 17.54 5.98 8.54
N HIS A 155 17.47 5.15 7.50
CA HIS A 155 18.57 4.78 6.60
C HIS A 155 18.47 5.44 5.22
N GLU A 156 17.86 6.62 5.14
CA GLU A 156 17.83 7.47 3.93
C GLU A 156 17.26 6.78 2.68
N GLY A 157 16.33 5.84 2.86
CA GLY A 157 15.69 5.10 1.78
C GLY A 157 16.46 3.87 1.30
N ALA A 158 17.56 3.49 1.96
CA ALA A 158 18.31 2.28 1.64
C ALA A 158 17.44 1.02 1.70
N SER A 159 17.73 0.02 0.86
CA SER A 159 17.02 -1.25 0.85
C SER A 159 17.44 -2.12 2.03
N TRP A 160 16.52 -2.94 2.55
CA TRP A 160 16.73 -3.63 3.83
C TRP A 160 17.97 -4.51 3.92
N HIS A 161 18.36 -5.15 2.81
CA HIS A 161 19.53 -6.02 2.74
C HIS A 161 20.87 -5.25 2.81
N THR A 162 20.82 -3.92 2.72
CA THR A 162 21.99 -3.03 2.85
C THR A 162 22.10 -2.36 4.22
N TRP A 163 21.14 -2.59 5.12
CA TRP A 163 21.23 -2.12 6.50
C TRP A 163 22.29 -2.91 7.26
N ASP A 164 22.63 -2.44 8.47
CA ASP A 164 23.51 -3.20 9.37
C ASP A 164 22.95 -4.61 9.59
N GLU A 165 23.86 -5.61 9.62
CA GLU A 165 23.52 -7.04 9.58
C GLU A 165 22.50 -7.44 10.65
N ASP A 166 22.61 -6.85 11.84
CA ASP A 166 21.72 -7.12 12.98
C ASP A 166 20.30 -6.56 12.79
N ILE A 167 20.13 -5.48 12.03
CA ILE A 167 18.83 -4.94 11.62
C ILE A 167 18.27 -5.75 10.46
N ALA A 168 19.09 -6.01 9.43
CA ALA A 168 18.70 -6.77 8.24
C ALA A 168 18.25 -8.19 8.60
N SER A 169 18.95 -8.85 9.53
CA SER A 169 18.61 -10.18 10.04
C SER A 169 17.61 -10.16 11.20
N ARG A 170 17.06 -8.98 11.55
CA ARG A 170 16.00 -8.82 12.56
C ARG A 170 16.37 -9.37 13.94
N GLN A 171 17.59 -9.10 14.41
CA GLN A 171 18.00 -9.55 15.75
C GLN A 171 17.10 -8.95 16.83
N PRO A 172 16.44 -9.76 17.68
CA PRO A 172 15.37 -9.27 18.56
C PRO A 172 15.76 -8.11 19.50
N ALA A 173 16.97 -8.15 20.06
CA ALA A 173 17.44 -7.09 20.95
C ALA A 173 17.68 -5.76 20.21
N VAL A 174 18.29 -5.82 19.03
CA VAL A 174 18.57 -4.66 18.19
C VAL A 174 17.27 -4.06 17.66
N LEU A 175 16.34 -4.89 17.20
CA LEU A 175 15.03 -4.41 16.78
C LEU A 175 14.26 -3.74 17.91
N ALA A 176 14.31 -4.26 19.14
CA ALA A 176 13.65 -3.64 20.28
C ALA A 176 14.22 -2.23 20.57
N GLU A 177 15.54 -2.06 20.51
CA GLU A 177 16.20 -0.76 20.67
C GLU A 177 15.78 0.23 19.56
N TRP A 178 15.73 -0.23 18.31
CA TRP A 178 15.26 0.59 17.19
C TRP A 178 13.78 0.92 17.27
N GLN A 179 12.93 0.00 17.72
CA GLN A 179 11.51 0.24 17.93
C GLN A 179 11.25 1.26 19.03
N GLU A 180 12.04 1.26 20.11
CA GLU A 180 11.98 2.30 21.14
C GLU A 180 12.45 3.65 20.59
N ARG A 181 13.57 3.65 19.85
CA ARG A 181 14.15 4.86 19.26
C ARG A 181 13.23 5.51 18.21
N LEU A 182 12.56 4.71 17.40
CA LEU A 182 11.70 5.14 16.30
C LEU A 182 10.21 5.04 16.63
N ALA A 183 9.85 5.07 17.92
CA ALA A 183 8.48 4.83 18.35
C ALA A 183 7.48 5.82 17.72
N ASP A 184 7.83 7.10 17.61
CA ASP A 184 6.97 8.13 17.00
C ASP A 184 6.81 7.91 15.50
N GLU A 185 7.90 7.60 14.79
CA GLU A 185 7.90 7.31 13.36
C GLU A 185 7.10 6.03 13.02
N ILE A 186 7.21 5.00 13.85
CA ILE A 186 6.41 3.78 13.74
C ILE A 186 4.92 4.11 13.92
N GLN A 187 4.58 4.91 14.92
CA GLN A 187 3.20 5.35 15.14
C GLN A 187 2.68 6.24 14.00
N TYR A 188 3.53 7.07 13.41
CA TYR A 188 3.20 7.84 12.21
C TYR A 188 2.82 6.92 11.03
N HIS A 189 3.63 5.89 10.73
CA HIS A 189 3.28 4.95 9.65
C HIS A 189 2.01 4.15 9.94
N LYS A 190 1.75 3.80 11.20
CA LYS A 190 0.48 3.20 11.60
C LYS A 190 -0.69 4.15 11.37
N PHE A 191 -0.54 5.42 11.75
CA PHE A 191 -1.55 6.46 11.51
C PHE A 191 -1.85 6.63 10.01
N LEU A 192 -0.83 6.60 9.14
CA LEU A 192 -1.06 6.64 7.70
C LEU A 192 -1.92 5.47 7.21
N GLN A 193 -1.69 4.27 7.73
CA GLN A 193 -2.52 3.12 7.38
C GLN A 193 -3.94 3.25 7.94
N PHE A 194 -4.09 3.77 9.16
CA PHE A 194 -5.40 4.07 9.73
C PHE A 194 -6.20 5.01 8.83
N GLU A 195 -5.67 6.18 8.48
CA GLU A 195 -6.34 7.14 7.60
C GLU A 195 -6.61 6.57 6.20
N PHE A 196 -5.68 5.79 5.64
CA PHE A 196 -5.91 5.13 4.36
C PHE A 196 -7.10 4.17 4.43
N PHE A 197 -7.14 3.28 5.43
CA PHE A 197 -8.20 2.27 5.54
C PHE A 197 -9.54 2.90 5.86
N GLU A 198 -9.61 3.91 6.73
CA GLU A 198 -10.86 4.65 6.96
C GLU A 198 -11.42 5.25 5.66
N GLN A 199 -10.58 5.97 4.91
CA GLN A 199 -11.04 6.61 3.68
C GLN A 199 -11.39 5.59 2.59
N TRP A 200 -10.62 4.51 2.47
CA TRP A 200 -10.87 3.46 1.49
C TRP A 200 -12.13 2.65 1.81
N ASP A 201 -12.33 2.29 3.08
CA ASP A 201 -13.49 1.51 3.50
C ASP A 201 -14.79 2.32 3.33
N GLU A 202 -14.77 3.62 3.63
CA GLU A 202 -15.91 4.51 3.35
C GLU A 202 -16.24 4.57 1.84
N LEU A 203 -15.23 4.75 0.99
CA LEU A 203 -15.41 4.80 -0.47
C LEU A 203 -15.89 3.44 -1.03
N LYS A 204 -15.33 2.33 -0.54
CA LYS A 204 -15.73 0.98 -0.93
C LYS A 204 -17.17 0.70 -0.51
N ASN A 205 -17.56 1.08 0.70
CA ASN A 205 -18.93 0.94 1.19
C ASN A 205 -19.89 1.76 0.33
N TYR A 206 -19.55 3.02 0.04
CA TYR A 206 -20.33 3.86 -0.86
C TYR A 206 -20.48 3.25 -2.26
N ALA A 207 -19.39 2.77 -2.87
CA ALA A 207 -19.42 2.09 -4.16
C ALA A 207 -20.35 0.87 -4.13
N ASN A 208 -20.25 0.05 -3.09
CA ASN A 208 -21.08 -1.13 -2.90
C ASN A 208 -22.58 -0.80 -2.74
N GLU A 209 -22.90 0.26 -1.99
CA GLU A 209 -24.27 0.77 -1.85
C GLU A 209 -24.85 1.27 -3.18
N GLN A 210 -24.00 1.81 -4.06
CA GLN A 210 -24.38 2.16 -5.43
C GLN A 210 -24.45 0.95 -6.39
N GLY A 211 -24.19 -0.26 -5.90
CA GLY A 211 -24.18 -1.48 -6.71
C GLY A 211 -22.91 -1.67 -7.55
N ILE A 212 -21.84 -0.94 -7.25
CA ILE A 212 -20.53 -1.03 -7.91
C ILE A 212 -19.61 -1.95 -7.11
N LYS A 213 -19.08 -2.98 -7.77
CA LYS A 213 -18.09 -3.90 -7.22
C LYS A 213 -16.67 -3.46 -7.57
N ILE A 214 -15.78 -3.43 -6.59
CA ILE A 214 -14.37 -3.10 -6.81
C ILE A 214 -13.60 -4.38 -7.18
N PHE A 215 -12.95 -4.36 -8.33
CA PHE A 215 -12.10 -5.43 -8.82
C PHE A 215 -10.62 -5.02 -8.67
N GLY A 216 -9.97 -5.55 -7.64
CA GLY A 216 -8.56 -5.29 -7.36
C GLY A 216 -7.61 -6.19 -8.12
N ASP A 217 -6.33 -5.95 -7.89
CA ASP A 217 -5.23 -6.63 -8.55
C ASP A 217 -4.11 -6.95 -7.55
N VAL A 218 -3.59 -8.16 -7.64
CA VAL A 218 -2.52 -8.68 -6.78
C VAL A 218 -1.40 -9.21 -7.67
N PRO A 219 -0.22 -8.57 -7.67
CA PRO A 219 0.98 -9.13 -8.30
C PRO A 219 1.31 -10.48 -7.68
N ILE A 220 1.60 -11.54 -8.45
CA ILE A 220 1.93 -12.84 -7.82
C ILE A 220 3.15 -12.71 -6.90
N TYR A 221 4.22 -12.07 -7.37
CA TYR A 221 5.42 -11.81 -6.58
C TYR A 221 5.36 -10.48 -5.84
N VAL A 222 6.17 -10.34 -4.80
CA VAL A 222 6.38 -9.08 -4.06
C VAL A 222 7.70 -8.42 -4.46
N ALA A 223 7.87 -7.13 -4.20
CA ALA A 223 9.18 -6.49 -4.38
C ALA A 223 10.20 -7.09 -3.40
N HIS A 224 11.47 -7.18 -3.80
CA HIS A 224 12.53 -7.62 -2.89
C HIS A 224 12.70 -6.66 -1.70
N ASP A 225 12.76 -5.37 -1.99
CA ASP A 225 12.81 -4.32 -0.97
C ASP A 225 11.40 -4.04 -0.43
N SER A 226 10.87 -4.95 0.37
CA SER A 226 9.56 -4.84 1.00
C SER A 226 9.57 -5.35 2.45
N ALA A 227 8.61 -4.87 3.23
CA ALA A 227 8.36 -5.38 4.57
C ALA A 227 8.04 -6.88 4.56
N ASP A 228 7.41 -7.38 3.50
CA ASP A 228 7.05 -8.81 3.39
C ASP A 228 8.30 -9.70 3.31
N VAL A 229 9.28 -9.33 2.49
CA VAL A 229 10.53 -10.10 2.33
C VAL A 229 11.43 -9.94 3.54
N TRP A 230 11.52 -8.72 4.09
CA TRP A 230 12.32 -8.47 5.28
C TRP A 230 11.78 -9.22 6.51
N ALA A 231 10.45 -9.23 6.71
CA ALA A 231 9.85 -9.87 7.88
C ALA A 231 9.72 -11.40 7.78
N HIS A 232 9.67 -11.94 6.55
CA HIS A 232 9.51 -13.37 6.28
C HIS A 232 10.55 -13.89 5.28
N PRO A 233 11.87 -13.72 5.53
CA PRO A 233 12.90 -14.13 4.57
C PRO A 233 12.85 -15.65 4.27
N GLU A 234 12.34 -16.45 5.19
CA GLU A 234 12.24 -17.91 5.07
C GLU A 234 11.33 -18.38 3.92
N ILE A 235 10.29 -17.61 3.56
CA ILE A 235 9.36 -18.01 2.49
C ILE A 235 9.85 -17.59 1.09
N PHE A 236 11.05 -17.01 0.98
CA PHE A 236 11.65 -16.53 -0.26
C PHE A 236 13.01 -17.19 -0.55
N CYS A 237 13.35 -17.34 -1.83
CA CYS A 237 14.67 -17.78 -2.27
C CYS A 237 15.66 -16.62 -2.20
N LEU A 238 16.31 -16.45 -1.05
CA LEU A 238 17.33 -15.44 -0.81
C LEU A 238 18.71 -16.09 -0.63
N ASP A 239 19.76 -15.32 -0.90
CA ASP A 239 21.12 -15.65 -0.49
C ASP A 239 21.29 -15.33 1.00
N THR A 240 21.75 -16.30 1.80
CA THR A 240 21.78 -16.18 3.26
C THR A 240 22.85 -15.24 3.79
N GLU A 241 23.87 -14.92 3.00
CA GLU A 241 24.95 -14.01 3.42
C GLU A 241 24.62 -12.56 3.06
N THR A 242 23.99 -12.35 1.90
CA THR A 242 23.77 -11.01 1.34
C THR A 242 22.32 -10.52 1.43
N GLY A 243 21.36 -11.41 1.62
CA GLY A 243 19.93 -11.09 1.60
C GLY A 243 19.36 -10.83 0.19
N GLU A 244 20.19 -10.88 -0.86
CA GLU A 244 19.78 -10.70 -2.25
C GLU A 244 18.95 -11.89 -2.77
N PRO A 245 18.09 -11.72 -3.80
CA PRO A 245 17.38 -12.85 -4.40
C PRO A 245 18.36 -13.86 -5.01
N SER A 246 18.40 -15.08 -4.49
CA SER A 246 19.20 -16.17 -5.07
C SER A 246 18.56 -16.76 -6.33
N LEU A 247 17.23 -16.66 -6.42
CA LEU A 247 16.44 -16.96 -7.60
C LEU A 247 15.45 -15.81 -7.86
N MET A 248 15.41 -15.35 -9.11
CA MET A 248 14.58 -14.20 -9.52
C MET A 248 13.48 -14.60 -10.48
N ALA A 249 12.34 -13.94 -10.34
CA ALA A 249 11.19 -14.11 -11.22
C ALA A 249 11.45 -13.52 -12.63
N GLY A 250 10.79 -14.12 -13.62
CA GLY A 250 10.82 -13.68 -15.00
C GLY A 250 10.00 -14.59 -15.90
N VAL A 251 10.03 -14.29 -17.20
CA VAL A 251 9.46 -15.14 -18.25
C VAL A 251 10.55 -15.49 -19.27
N PRO A 252 10.59 -16.74 -19.77
CA PRO A 252 11.55 -17.14 -20.78
C PRO A 252 11.26 -16.44 -22.12
N PRO A 253 12.20 -16.49 -23.07
CA PRO A 253 11.93 -16.12 -24.45
C PRO A 253 10.68 -16.79 -25.03
N ASP A 254 9.96 -16.07 -25.87
CA ASP A 254 8.84 -16.56 -26.65
C ASP A 254 8.83 -15.92 -28.06
N TYR A 255 7.78 -16.18 -28.83
CA TYR A 255 7.66 -15.63 -30.19
C TYR A 255 7.40 -14.11 -30.23
N PHE A 256 7.15 -13.46 -29.09
CA PHE A 256 7.02 -12.01 -28.95
C PHE A 256 8.31 -11.35 -28.40
N SER A 257 9.13 -12.06 -27.62
CA SER A 257 10.39 -11.58 -27.05
C SER A 257 11.50 -12.63 -27.14
N GLU A 258 12.55 -12.35 -27.93
CA GLU A 258 13.71 -13.24 -28.09
C GLU A 258 14.54 -13.42 -26.80
N THR A 259 14.47 -12.48 -25.87
CA THR A 259 15.26 -12.49 -24.63
C THR A 259 14.45 -12.84 -23.39
N GLY A 260 13.12 -12.94 -23.50
CA GLY A 260 12.24 -13.01 -22.34
C GLY A 260 12.28 -11.71 -21.52
N GLN A 261 11.97 -11.82 -20.23
CA GLN A 261 12.01 -10.70 -19.29
C GLN A 261 12.50 -11.20 -17.92
N LEU A 262 13.47 -10.51 -17.33
CA LEU A 262 13.90 -10.71 -15.95
C LEU A 262 13.29 -9.59 -15.11
N TRP A 263 12.42 -9.92 -14.15
CA TRP A 263 11.69 -8.93 -13.35
C TRP A 263 12.42 -8.60 -12.04
N GLY A 264 13.19 -9.54 -11.51
CA GLY A 264 14.04 -9.32 -10.33
C GLY A 264 13.36 -9.57 -8.98
N ASN A 265 12.06 -9.86 -8.94
CA ASN A 265 11.37 -10.25 -7.70
C ASN A 265 11.94 -11.57 -7.15
N PRO A 266 12.06 -11.74 -5.82
CA PRO A 266 12.42 -13.03 -5.25
C PRO A 266 11.29 -14.04 -5.48
N VAL A 267 11.64 -15.26 -5.83
CA VAL A 267 10.66 -16.35 -5.97
C VAL A 267 10.36 -17.00 -4.61
N TYR A 268 9.17 -17.58 -4.48
CA TYR A 268 8.73 -18.23 -3.25
C TYR A 268 9.40 -19.58 -3.02
N GLN A 269 9.69 -19.91 -1.76
CA GLN A 269 9.93 -21.27 -1.31
C GLN A 269 8.60 -21.98 -1.07
N TRP A 270 7.98 -22.47 -2.15
CA TRP A 270 6.66 -23.10 -2.10
C TRP A 270 6.57 -24.28 -1.12
N ASP A 271 7.65 -25.05 -0.94
CA ASP A 271 7.69 -26.16 0.02
C ASP A 271 7.55 -25.67 1.49
N ILE A 272 8.11 -24.50 1.82
CA ILE A 272 7.98 -23.88 3.15
C ILE A 272 6.57 -23.34 3.32
N LEU A 273 6.05 -22.63 2.31
CA LEU A 273 4.67 -22.16 2.32
C LEU A 273 3.68 -23.32 2.49
N GLU A 274 3.87 -24.45 1.82
CA GLU A 274 3.02 -25.63 1.98
C GLU A 274 3.08 -26.20 3.41
N GLN A 275 4.28 -26.30 4.00
CA GLN A 275 4.46 -26.74 5.40
C GLN A 275 3.74 -25.82 6.40
N GLU A 276 3.67 -24.53 6.11
CA GLU A 276 2.95 -23.52 6.88
C GLU A 276 1.45 -23.41 6.52
N ASN A 277 0.92 -24.34 5.71
CA ASN A 277 -0.45 -24.33 5.21
C ASN A 277 -0.83 -23.03 4.47
N PHE A 278 0.15 -22.45 3.77
CA PHE A 278 0.04 -21.23 2.98
C PHE A 278 -0.42 -20.01 3.79
N LEU A 279 -0.10 -19.96 5.10
CA LEU A 279 -0.59 -18.94 6.02
C LEU A 279 -0.38 -17.50 5.50
N TRP A 280 0.83 -17.17 5.04
CA TRP A 280 1.14 -15.86 4.48
C TRP A 280 0.25 -15.50 3.27
N TRP A 281 0.02 -16.45 2.36
CA TRP A 281 -0.86 -16.27 1.21
C TRP A 281 -2.32 -16.11 1.62
N VAL A 282 -2.80 -16.89 2.60
CA VAL A 282 -4.16 -16.76 3.15
C VAL A 282 -4.35 -15.37 3.75
N GLN A 283 -3.41 -14.91 4.56
CA GLN A 283 -3.40 -13.57 5.16
C GLN A 283 -3.38 -12.47 4.08
N ARG A 284 -2.54 -12.60 3.05
CA ARG A 284 -2.48 -11.66 1.92
C ARG A 284 -3.82 -11.56 1.20
N ILE A 285 -4.46 -12.68 0.89
CA ILE A 285 -5.76 -12.71 0.22
C ILE A 285 -6.86 -12.13 1.12
N GLN A 286 -6.88 -12.46 2.41
CA GLN A 286 -7.82 -11.87 3.38
C GLN A 286 -7.66 -10.35 3.46
N SER A 287 -6.42 -9.87 3.61
CA SER A 287 -6.09 -8.43 3.60
C SER A 287 -6.53 -7.74 2.31
N MET A 288 -6.49 -8.43 1.17
CA MET A 288 -6.95 -7.89 -0.10
C MET A 288 -8.49 -7.88 -0.21
N LEU A 289 -9.18 -8.94 0.22
CA LEU A 289 -10.66 -8.98 0.23
C LEU A 289 -11.28 -7.94 1.18
N ASN A 290 -10.54 -7.50 2.20
CA ASN A 290 -10.94 -6.33 3.00
C ASN A 290 -11.02 -5.07 2.13
N LYS A 291 -10.14 -4.92 1.13
CA LYS A 291 -10.08 -3.76 0.24
C LYS A 291 -11.02 -3.87 -0.98
N VAL A 292 -11.22 -5.06 -1.54
CA VAL A 292 -11.93 -5.22 -2.83
C VAL A 292 -12.94 -6.37 -2.80
N ASP A 293 -13.87 -6.36 -3.75
CA ASP A 293 -14.87 -7.43 -3.88
C ASP A 293 -14.33 -8.63 -4.66
N TRP A 294 -13.54 -8.37 -5.71
CA TRP A 294 -12.89 -9.39 -6.54
C TRP A 294 -11.39 -9.12 -6.67
N ILE A 295 -10.62 -10.19 -6.87
CA ILE A 295 -9.16 -10.13 -6.98
C ILE A 295 -8.73 -10.73 -8.31
N ARG A 296 -7.98 -9.96 -9.09
CA ARG A 296 -7.17 -10.47 -10.19
C ARG A 296 -5.82 -10.87 -9.60
N ILE A 297 -5.38 -12.10 -9.86
CA ILE A 297 -4.00 -12.50 -9.57
C ILE A 297 -3.23 -12.35 -10.88
N ASP A 298 -2.34 -11.36 -10.91
CA ASP A 298 -1.46 -11.15 -12.04
C ASP A 298 -0.47 -12.32 -12.17
N HIS A 299 -0.14 -12.67 -13.41
CA HIS A 299 0.69 -13.84 -13.73
C HIS A 299 0.24 -15.15 -13.06
N PHE A 300 -1.08 -15.43 -13.04
CA PHE A 300 -1.71 -16.63 -12.44
C PHE A 300 -1.08 -17.99 -12.83
N ARG A 301 -0.32 -18.07 -13.92
CA ARG A 301 0.34 -19.31 -14.36
C ARG A 301 1.55 -19.72 -13.51
N GLY A 302 2.07 -18.81 -12.68
CA GLY A 302 3.26 -19.00 -11.86
C GLY A 302 3.01 -19.72 -10.55
#